data_AF-A0A9X4LCT2-F1
#
_entry.id   AF-A0A9X4LCT2-F1
#
_cell.length_a   1.000
_cell.length_b   1.000
_cell.length_c   1.000
_cell.angle_alpha   90.00
_cell.angle_beta   90.00
_cell.angle_gamma   90.00
#
_symmetry.space_group_name_H-M   'P 1'
#
loop_
_entity.id
_entity.type
_entity.pdbx_description
1 polymer ?
#
loop_
_entity_poly.entity_id
_entity_poly.type
_entity_poly.pdbx_seq_one_letter_code
_entity_poly.pdbx_strand_id
1 'polypeptide(L)'
;MNRLCTVPHCDQPTVGRSNKCNAHRLALRRHGHPLQTGIKVTEFGPYREAIRRLWRANDASPLWVVMKARWGRCLDHAKTAIGEQARGVACNRHEVRAAEELLRLDSNVPFEDLASTSLALYVYAADQPYRFRSDDAFRFQLVRKVRGLDHLAIGKTWNHKRRSMRNVYRDLPPRVVVYLHGYLGAVFGEAGMLLKDHAKTRPKLEATESRMMVNAVGALR
;
A
#
# COMPACT_ATOMS: atom_id res chain seq x y z
N MET A 1 2.04 26.71 -30.06
CA MET A 1 1.13 26.86 -28.91
C MET A 1 1.13 25.57 -28.11
N ASN A 2 1.25 25.65 -26.77
CA ASN A 2 1.09 24.46 -25.93
C ASN A 2 -0.40 24.13 -25.82
N ARG A 3 -0.75 22.84 -25.95
CA ARG A 3 -2.11 22.36 -25.72
C ARG A 3 -2.48 22.55 -24.25
N LEU A 4 -3.77 22.64 -23.95
CA LEU A 4 -4.25 22.64 -22.57
C LEU A 4 -4.20 21.22 -21.97
N CYS A 5 -4.06 21.14 -20.65
CA CYS A 5 -4.08 19.89 -19.91
C CYS A 5 -5.43 19.17 -20.09
N THR A 6 -5.40 17.87 -20.39
CA THR A 6 -6.63 17.08 -20.63
C THR A 6 -7.35 16.65 -19.33
N VAL A 7 -6.91 17.13 -18.17
CA VAL A 7 -7.59 16.82 -16.90
C VAL A 7 -8.77 17.78 -16.76
N PRO A 8 -9.99 17.29 -16.46
CA PRO A 8 -11.16 18.15 -16.31
C PRO A 8 -10.91 19.32 -15.36
N HIS A 9 -11.42 20.49 -15.73
CA HIS A 9 -11.29 21.75 -14.96
C HIS A 9 -9.84 22.22 -14.74
N CYS A 10 -8.89 21.80 -15.59
CA CYS A 10 -7.53 22.32 -15.60
C CYS A 10 -7.28 23.20 -16.82
N ASP A 11 -6.94 24.46 -16.57
CA ASP A 11 -6.61 25.48 -17.57
C ASP A 11 -5.10 25.61 -17.84
N GLN A 12 -4.28 24.80 -17.16
CA GLN A 12 -2.83 24.90 -17.24
C GLN A 12 -2.28 24.29 -18.53
N PRO A 13 -1.21 24.86 -19.12
CA PRO A 13 -0.60 24.33 -20.33
C PRO A 13 0.07 22.97 -20.09
N THR A 14 0.11 22.13 -21.13
CA THR A 14 0.86 20.88 -21.10
C THR A 14 2.37 21.12 -21.04
N VAL A 15 3.11 20.11 -20.59
CA VAL A 15 4.58 20.18 -20.48
C VAL A 15 5.25 19.04 -21.25
N GLY A 16 6.19 19.41 -22.14
CA GLY A 16 6.91 18.48 -23.00
C GLY A 16 5.99 17.72 -23.95
N ARG A 17 6.16 16.39 -24.04
CA ARG A 17 5.33 15.50 -24.87
C ARG A 17 4.08 14.95 -24.15
N SER A 18 3.78 15.43 -22.94
CA SER A 18 2.62 14.95 -22.17
C SER A 18 1.33 15.66 -22.59
N ASN A 19 0.20 14.98 -22.45
CA ASN A 19 -1.13 15.61 -22.52
C ASN A 19 -1.58 16.25 -21.19
N LYS A 20 -0.69 16.34 -20.19
CA LYS A 20 -0.96 16.87 -18.86
C LYS A 20 -0.03 18.04 -18.54
N CYS A 21 -0.51 18.95 -17.69
CA CYS A 21 0.36 19.95 -17.05
C CYS A 21 1.36 19.26 -16.11
N ASN A 22 2.38 19.99 -15.65
CA ASN A 22 3.43 19.39 -14.81
C ASN A 22 2.89 18.81 -13.49
N ALA A 23 1.92 19.49 -12.87
CA ALA A 23 1.31 19.05 -11.61
C ALA A 23 0.55 17.72 -11.78
N HIS A 24 -0.33 17.64 -12.77
CA HIS A 24 -1.10 16.42 -13.07
C HIS A 24 -0.24 15.27 -13.58
N ARG A 25 0.83 15.57 -14.34
CA ARG A 25 1.83 14.57 -14.73
C ARG A 25 2.57 14.01 -13.52
N LEU A 26 2.94 14.88 -12.57
CA LEU A 26 3.61 14.47 -11.35
C LEU A 26 2.69 13.67 -10.43
N ALA A 27 1.42 14.08 -10.32
CA ALA A 27 0.40 13.36 -9.55
C ALA A 27 0.17 11.96 -10.13
N LEU A 28 -0.01 11.84 -11.44
CA LEU A 28 -0.11 10.55 -12.13
C LEU A 28 1.09 9.65 -11.82
N ARG A 29 2.31 10.20 -11.89
CA ARG A 29 3.55 9.44 -11.62
C ARG A 29 3.69 9.00 -10.16
N ARG A 30 3.20 9.78 -9.20
CA ARG A 30 3.39 9.52 -7.75
C ARG A 30 2.23 8.80 -7.09
N HIS A 31 1.04 9.00 -7.63
CA HIS A 31 -0.21 8.63 -7.00
C HIS A 31 -1.09 7.76 -7.90
N GLY A 32 -0.64 7.37 -9.10
CA GLY A 32 -1.37 6.46 -9.99
C GLY A 32 -2.54 7.09 -10.75
N HIS A 33 -2.96 8.30 -10.37
CA HIS A 33 -4.03 9.02 -11.04
C HIS A 33 -3.80 10.55 -10.94
N PRO A 34 -4.13 11.36 -11.98
CA PRO A 34 -3.84 12.79 -12.00
C PRO A 34 -4.53 13.57 -10.88
N LEU A 35 -5.75 13.16 -10.51
CA LEU A 35 -6.55 13.78 -9.45
C LEU A 35 -6.40 13.10 -8.07
N GLN A 36 -5.53 12.08 -7.95
CA GLN A 36 -5.31 11.43 -6.66
C GLN A 36 -4.40 12.30 -5.78
N THR A 37 -4.83 12.51 -4.54
CA THR A 37 -4.01 13.07 -3.48
C THR A 37 -3.40 11.96 -2.63
N GLY A 38 -2.22 12.22 -2.05
CA GLY A 38 -1.57 11.25 -1.16
C GLY A 38 -2.44 10.93 0.05
N ILE A 39 -2.54 9.65 0.42
CA ILE A 39 -3.16 9.23 1.68
C ILE A 39 -2.26 9.69 2.83
N LYS A 40 -2.81 10.23 3.90
CA LYS A 40 -2.10 10.62 5.12
C LYS A 40 -2.11 9.48 6.13
N VAL A 41 -1.10 9.44 7.01
CA VAL A 41 -1.05 8.44 8.10
C VAL A 41 -2.24 8.58 9.04
N THR A 42 -2.75 9.80 9.23
CA THR A 42 -3.95 10.07 10.03
C THR A 42 -5.23 9.45 9.45
N GLU A 43 -5.27 9.16 8.15
CA GLU A 43 -6.45 8.60 7.49
C GLU A 43 -6.56 7.08 7.70
N PHE A 44 -5.47 6.33 7.48
CA PHE A 44 -5.47 4.87 7.61
C PHE A 44 -4.88 4.37 8.94
N GLY A 45 -4.30 5.25 9.75
CA GLY A 45 -3.67 4.95 11.04
C GLY A 45 -4.58 4.20 12.02
N PRO A 46 -5.86 4.58 12.18
CA PRO A 46 -6.80 3.83 13.03
C PRO A 46 -6.96 2.37 12.59
N TYR A 47 -7.01 2.09 11.29
CA TYR A 47 -7.09 0.74 10.74
C TYR A 47 -5.82 -0.06 11.01
N ARG A 48 -4.65 0.57 10.86
CA ARG A 48 -3.37 -0.06 11.18
C ARG A 48 -3.28 -0.45 12.65
N GLU A 49 -3.73 0.43 13.54
CA GLU A 49 -3.73 0.13 14.97
C GLU A 49 -4.72 -0.97 15.33
N ALA A 50 -5.91 -0.99 14.70
CA ALA A 50 -6.87 -2.07 14.85
C ALA A 50 -6.28 -3.43 14.45
N ILE A 51 -5.54 -3.49 13.33
CA ILE A 51 -4.88 -4.71 12.87
C ILE A 51 -3.74 -5.13 13.81
N ARG A 52 -2.94 -4.20 14.31
CA ARG A 52 -1.90 -4.51 15.30
C ARG A 52 -2.49 -5.06 16.60
N ARG A 53 -3.60 -4.48 17.07
CA ARG A 53 -4.32 -5.03 18.23
C ARG A 53 -4.83 -6.44 17.95
N LEU A 54 -5.42 -6.67 16.77
CA LEU A 54 -5.88 -8.00 16.36
C LEU A 54 -4.72 -9.00 16.31
N TRP A 55 -3.58 -8.59 15.76
CA TRP A 55 -2.37 -9.41 15.70
C TRP A 55 -1.91 -9.83 17.08
N ARG A 56 -1.76 -8.87 18.01
CA ARG A 56 -1.31 -9.13 19.40
C ARG A 56 -2.28 -10.00 20.18
N ALA A 57 -3.58 -9.82 19.97
CA ALA A 57 -4.60 -10.63 20.62
C ALA A 57 -4.69 -12.07 20.05
N ASN A 58 -4.10 -12.33 18.88
CA ASN A 58 -4.18 -13.61 18.18
C ASN A 58 -2.82 -13.97 17.59
N ASP A 59 -1.76 -13.91 18.39
CA ASP A 59 -0.37 -14.12 17.93
C ASP A 59 -0.17 -15.50 17.27
N ALA A 60 -0.88 -16.52 17.76
CA ALA A 60 -0.89 -17.88 17.23
C ALA A 60 -1.83 -18.10 16.02
N SER A 61 -2.41 -17.04 15.45
CA SER A 61 -3.35 -17.18 14.34
C SER A 61 -2.69 -17.84 13.11
N PRO A 62 -3.30 -18.91 12.54
CA PRO A 62 -2.83 -19.51 11.29
C PRO A 62 -2.74 -18.52 10.13
N LEU A 63 -3.53 -17.44 10.15
CA LEU A 63 -3.50 -16.40 9.12
C LEU A 63 -2.11 -15.74 9.02
N TRP A 64 -1.49 -15.42 10.15
CA TRP A 64 -0.17 -14.78 10.18
C TRP A 64 0.92 -15.72 9.63
N VAL A 65 0.83 -17.01 9.96
CA VAL A 65 1.72 -18.06 9.46
C VAL A 65 1.61 -18.19 7.94
N VAL A 66 0.39 -18.28 7.41
CA VAL A 66 0.13 -18.38 5.96
C VAL A 66 0.65 -17.14 5.23
N MET A 67 0.44 -15.94 5.76
CA MET A 67 0.97 -14.72 5.14
C MET A 67 2.49 -14.66 5.17
N LYS A 68 3.12 -15.06 6.27
CA LYS A 68 4.59 -15.12 6.36
C LYS A 68 5.17 -16.14 5.37
N ALA A 69 4.50 -17.28 5.18
CA ALA A 69 4.89 -18.26 4.16
C ALA A 69 4.71 -17.73 2.73
N ARG A 70 3.62 -17.00 2.44
CA ARG A 70 3.41 -16.32 1.16
C ARG A 70 4.49 -15.27 0.90
N TRP A 71 4.84 -14.49 1.93
CA TRP A 71 5.92 -13.52 1.87
C TRP A 71 7.26 -14.18 1.53
N GLY A 72 7.62 -15.27 2.22
CA GLY A 72 8.82 -16.06 1.92
C GLY A 72 8.91 -16.47 0.45
N ARG A 73 7.82 -16.99 -0.12
CA ARG A 73 7.78 -17.34 -1.56
C ARG A 73 8.02 -16.14 -2.48
N CYS A 74 7.49 -14.96 -2.14
CA CYS A 74 7.77 -13.75 -2.89
C CYS A 74 9.24 -13.33 -2.79
N LEU A 75 9.88 -13.49 -1.63
CA LEU A 75 11.31 -13.22 -1.46
C LEU A 75 12.17 -14.19 -2.28
N ASP A 76 11.81 -15.46 -2.33
CA ASP A 76 12.56 -16.45 -3.11
C ASP A 76 12.43 -16.20 -4.61
N HIS A 77 11.23 -15.84 -5.09
CA HIS A 77 11.04 -15.36 -6.46
C HIS A 77 11.90 -14.11 -6.76
N ALA A 78 11.91 -13.13 -5.84
CA ALA A 78 12.71 -11.93 -5.97
C ALA A 78 14.23 -12.22 -6.05
N LYS A 79 14.75 -13.10 -5.18
CA LYS A 79 16.15 -13.56 -5.23
C LYS A 79 16.47 -14.24 -6.55
N THR A 80 15.54 -15.03 -7.08
CA THR A 80 15.69 -15.74 -8.36
C THR A 80 15.81 -14.75 -9.52
N ALA A 81 14.90 -13.76 -9.60
CA ALA A 81 14.93 -12.73 -10.64
C ALA A 81 16.25 -11.92 -10.63
N ILE A 82 16.78 -11.59 -9.45
CA ILE A 82 18.07 -10.91 -9.31
C ILE A 82 19.23 -11.84 -9.72
N GLY A 83 19.20 -13.11 -9.30
CA GLY A 83 20.22 -14.08 -9.65
C GLY A 83 20.26 -14.44 -11.15
N GLU A 84 19.13 -14.42 -11.83
CA GLU A 84 19.05 -14.55 -13.30
C GLU A 84 19.69 -13.36 -14.01
N GLN A 85 19.39 -12.13 -13.57
CA GLN A 85 20.03 -10.94 -14.11
C GLN A 85 21.55 -10.98 -13.94
N ALA A 86 22.04 -11.35 -12.75
CA ALA A 86 23.47 -11.44 -12.47
C ALA A 86 24.20 -12.46 -13.35
N ARG A 87 23.49 -13.51 -13.80
CA ARG A 87 23.98 -14.53 -14.74
C ARG A 87 23.89 -14.11 -16.21
N GLY A 88 23.41 -12.90 -16.51
CA GLY A 88 23.25 -12.40 -17.87
C GLY A 88 22.01 -12.91 -18.60
N VAL A 89 21.06 -13.52 -17.89
CA VAL A 89 19.78 -13.96 -18.47
C VAL A 89 18.94 -12.73 -18.80
N ALA A 90 18.32 -12.72 -19.99
CA ALA A 90 17.42 -11.66 -20.40
C ALA A 90 16.23 -11.56 -19.42
N CYS A 91 16.11 -10.41 -18.75
CA CYS A 91 15.13 -10.21 -17.68
C CYS A 91 14.42 -8.86 -17.83
N ASN A 92 13.23 -8.74 -17.23
CA ASN A 92 12.53 -7.47 -17.16
C ASN A 92 13.16 -6.57 -16.09
N ARG A 93 13.88 -5.53 -16.52
CA ARG A 93 14.53 -4.57 -15.60
C ARG A 93 13.60 -3.95 -14.55
N HIS A 94 12.31 -3.82 -14.82
CA HIS A 94 11.35 -3.24 -13.88
C HIS A 94 10.93 -4.23 -12.80
N GLU A 95 10.87 -5.51 -13.15
CA GLU A 95 10.62 -6.60 -12.21
C GLU A 95 11.83 -6.80 -11.31
N VAL A 96 13.05 -6.86 -11.87
CA VAL A 96 14.28 -6.98 -11.08
C VAL A 96 14.42 -5.82 -10.09
N ARG A 97 14.17 -4.59 -10.54
CA ARG A 97 14.17 -3.43 -9.65
C ARG A 97 13.08 -3.50 -8.57
N ALA A 98 11.93 -4.11 -8.85
CA ALA A 98 10.90 -4.32 -7.83
C ALA A 98 11.31 -5.41 -6.83
N ALA A 99 11.98 -6.47 -7.30
CA ALA A 99 12.56 -7.51 -6.47
C ALA A 99 13.63 -6.96 -5.51
N GLU A 100 14.52 -6.07 -5.98
CA GLU A 100 15.50 -5.38 -5.13
C GLU A 100 14.83 -4.55 -4.03
N GLU A 101 13.75 -3.83 -4.36
CA GLU A 101 12.98 -3.06 -3.39
C GLU A 101 12.26 -3.98 -2.39
N LEU A 102 11.77 -5.15 -2.83
CA LEU A 102 11.13 -6.13 -1.96
C LEU A 102 12.12 -6.69 -0.92
N LEU A 103 13.30 -7.12 -1.37
CA LEU A 103 14.34 -7.64 -0.47
C LEU A 103 14.85 -6.57 0.50
N ARG A 104 14.93 -5.31 0.05
CA ARG A 104 15.27 -4.18 0.93
C ARG A 104 14.20 -3.93 2.00
N LEU A 105 12.93 -4.05 1.64
CA LEU A 105 11.84 -3.91 2.63
C LEU A 105 11.92 -5.01 3.68
N ASP A 106 12.18 -6.24 3.27
CA ASP A 106 12.35 -7.39 4.18
C ASP A 106 13.52 -7.20 5.14
N SER A 107 14.66 -6.69 4.65
CA SER A 107 15.84 -6.47 5.49
C SER A 107 15.67 -5.33 6.49
N ASN A 108 14.89 -4.30 6.15
CA ASN A 108 14.86 -3.04 6.90
C ASN A 108 13.60 -2.85 7.75
N VAL A 109 12.53 -3.58 7.46
CA VAL A 109 11.22 -3.36 8.06
C VAL A 109 10.68 -4.68 8.62
N PRO A 110 10.27 -4.74 9.90
CA PRO A 110 9.63 -5.93 10.46
C PRO A 110 8.41 -6.37 9.64
N PHE A 111 8.26 -7.69 9.45
CA PHE A 111 7.14 -8.25 8.69
C PHE A 111 5.78 -7.82 9.25
N GLU A 112 5.62 -7.74 10.57
CA GLU A 112 4.39 -7.28 11.22
C GLU A 112 4.00 -5.86 10.78
N ASP A 113 4.97 -4.96 10.61
CA ASP A 113 4.72 -3.59 10.17
C ASP A 113 4.35 -3.51 8.68
N LEU A 114 4.98 -4.32 7.85
CA LEU A 114 4.64 -4.49 6.44
C LEU A 114 3.21 -5.03 6.29
N ALA A 115 2.88 -6.09 7.04
CA ALA A 115 1.58 -6.73 7.04
C ALA A 115 0.49 -5.79 7.56
N SER A 116 0.68 -5.21 8.75
CA SER A 116 -0.29 -4.31 9.38
C SER A 116 -0.58 -3.09 8.51
N THR A 117 0.46 -2.51 7.89
CA THR A 117 0.29 -1.37 6.98
C THR A 117 -0.45 -1.78 5.71
N SER A 118 -0.08 -2.92 5.10
CA SER A 118 -0.72 -3.37 3.86
C SER A 118 -2.19 -3.72 4.06
N LEU A 119 -2.50 -4.52 5.08
CA LEU A 119 -3.86 -4.91 5.45
C LEU A 119 -4.70 -3.67 5.80
N ALA A 120 -4.13 -2.69 6.50
CA ALA A 120 -4.85 -1.46 6.85
C ALA A 120 -5.29 -0.68 5.63
N LEU A 121 -4.47 -0.62 4.58
CA LEU A 121 -4.84 0.04 3.34
C LEU A 121 -5.92 -0.72 2.58
N TYR A 122 -5.89 -2.07 2.57
CA TYR A 122 -6.98 -2.86 1.98
C TYR A 122 -8.32 -2.62 2.69
N VAL A 123 -8.33 -2.69 4.03
CA VAL A 123 -9.55 -2.42 4.82
C VAL A 123 -10.02 -0.98 4.62
N TYR A 124 -9.09 -0.01 4.67
CA TYR A 124 -9.40 1.40 4.44
C TYR A 124 -9.98 1.66 3.05
N ALA A 125 -9.43 1.04 2.01
CA ALA A 125 -9.96 1.18 0.65
C ALA A 125 -11.35 0.58 0.50
N ALA A 126 -11.63 -0.53 1.19
CA ALA A 126 -12.95 -1.14 1.21
C ALA A 126 -14.00 -0.31 1.98
N ASP A 127 -13.59 0.43 3.02
CA ASP A 127 -14.48 1.29 3.79
C ASP A 127 -14.64 2.70 3.20
N GLN A 128 -13.64 3.17 2.45
CA GLN A 128 -13.61 4.50 1.83
C GLN A 128 -13.31 4.40 0.33
N PRO A 129 -14.15 3.74 -0.48
CA PRO A 129 -13.86 3.49 -1.89
C PRO A 129 -13.64 4.78 -2.69
N TYR A 130 -14.42 5.83 -2.40
CA TYR A 130 -14.30 7.13 -3.08
C TYR A 130 -12.98 7.87 -2.81
N ARG A 131 -12.20 7.43 -1.81
CA ARG A 131 -10.91 8.03 -1.50
C ARG A 131 -9.85 7.76 -2.56
N PHE A 132 -9.98 6.63 -3.24
CA PHE A 132 -9.08 6.19 -4.31
C PHE A 132 -9.76 6.47 -5.64
N ARG A 133 -9.15 7.32 -6.47
CA ARG A 133 -9.74 7.73 -7.75
C ARG A 133 -9.75 6.62 -8.79
N SER A 134 -8.94 5.59 -8.61
CA SER A 134 -8.84 4.41 -9.47
C SER A 134 -8.10 3.29 -8.76
N ASP A 135 -8.13 2.08 -9.33
CA ASP A 135 -7.33 0.95 -8.85
C ASP A 135 -5.83 1.26 -8.89
N ASP A 136 -5.36 1.93 -9.95
CA ASP A 136 -3.97 2.39 -10.01
C ASP A 136 -3.66 3.39 -8.89
N ALA A 137 -4.62 4.23 -8.51
CA ALA A 137 -4.43 5.10 -7.36
C ALA A 137 -4.22 4.29 -6.07
N PHE A 138 -5.03 3.25 -5.85
CA PHE A 138 -4.84 2.34 -4.73
C PHE A 138 -3.46 1.66 -4.77
N ARG A 139 -3.08 1.06 -5.90
CA ARG A 139 -1.79 0.37 -6.07
C ARG A 139 -0.61 1.27 -5.69
N PHE A 140 -0.61 2.51 -6.19
CA PHE A 140 0.45 3.47 -5.90
C PHE A 140 0.47 3.91 -4.44
N GLN A 141 -0.70 4.10 -3.83
CA GLN A 141 -0.78 4.48 -2.42
C GLN A 141 -0.31 3.34 -1.51
N LEU A 142 -0.69 2.08 -1.78
CA LEU A 142 -0.22 0.91 -1.04
C LEU A 142 1.32 0.84 -1.06
N VAL A 143 1.91 0.81 -2.25
CA VAL A 143 3.37 0.73 -2.41
C VAL A 143 4.07 1.91 -1.73
N ARG A 144 3.54 3.14 -1.88
CA ARG A 144 4.12 4.33 -1.27
C ARG A 144 4.06 4.29 0.26
N LYS A 145 3.04 3.68 0.85
CA LYS A 145 2.91 3.56 2.31
C LYS A 145 3.79 2.48 2.89
N VAL A 146 3.87 1.34 2.23
CA VAL A 146 4.79 0.27 2.62
C VAL A 146 6.25 0.75 2.50
N ARG A 147 6.63 1.37 1.37
CA ARG A 147 7.98 1.95 1.21
C ARG A 147 8.28 3.11 2.14
N GLY A 148 7.25 3.79 2.64
CA GLY A 148 7.42 4.85 3.63
C GLY A 148 7.85 4.34 5.01
N LEU A 149 7.81 3.03 5.25
CA LEU A 149 8.32 2.40 6.48
C LEU A 149 9.86 2.27 6.46
N ASP A 150 10.45 2.12 5.27
CA ASP A 150 11.90 2.06 5.10
C ASP A 150 12.50 3.47 5.18
N HIS A 151 13.13 3.76 6.32
CA HIS A 151 13.80 5.03 6.59
C HIS A 151 15.08 5.21 5.75
N LEU A 152 15.64 4.14 5.18
CA LEU A 152 16.82 4.19 4.30
C LEU A 152 16.48 4.59 2.87
N ALA A 153 15.19 4.60 2.48
CA ALA A 153 14.72 5.13 1.20
C ALA A 153 14.74 6.68 1.12
N ILE A 154 15.31 7.34 2.14
CA ILE A 154 15.40 8.78 2.28
C ILE A 154 16.75 9.28 1.71
N GLY A 155 16.72 9.86 0.52
CA GLY A 155 17.81 10.73 0.07
C GLY A 155 17.69 12.10 0.75
N LYS A 156 18.79 12.81 0.99
CA LYS A 156 18.77 14.21 1.44
C LYS A 156 19.10 15.11 0.26
N THR A 157 18.22 16.07 -0.06
CA THR A 157 18.51 17.14 -1.02
C THR A 157 18.56 18.47 -0.29
N TRP A 158 19.44 19.36 -0.73
CA TRP A 158 19.40 20.75 -0.31
C TRP A 158 18.18 21.46 -0.92
N ASN A 159 17.39 22.17 -0.10
CA ASN A 159 16.29 23.01 -0.57
C ASN A 159 16.65 24.50 -0.43
N HIS A 160 17.06 25.11 -1.54
CA HIS A 160 17.46 26.53 -1.58
C HIS A 160 16.39 27.49 -1.05
N LYS A 161 15.09 27.21 -1.27
CA LYS A 161 13.99 28.09 -0.81
C LYS A 161 13.79 28.06 0.70
N ARG A 162 14.11 26.94 1.37
CA ARG A 162 13.92 26.78 2.82
C ARG A 162 15.24 26.83 3.60
N ARG A 163 16.38 26.99 2.91
CA ARG A 163 17.74 26.94 3.45
C ARG A 163 17.94 25.74 4.40
N SER A 164 17.36 24.60 4.05
CA SER A 164 17.37 23.41 4.89
C SER A 164 17.56 22.14 4.06
N MET A 165 18.15 21.12 4.67
CA MET A 165 18.14 19.76 4.13
C MET A 165 16.72 19.22 4.13
N ARG A 166 16.29 18.64 3.01
CA ARG A 166 14.98 18.01 2.85
C ARG A 166 15.14 16.56 2.44
N ASN A 167 14.43 15.69 3.15
CA ASN A 167 14.27 14.30 2.78
C ASN A 167 13.50 14.19 1.44
N VAL A 168 14.12 13.58 0.44
CA VAL A 168 13.54 13.27 -0.87
C VAL A 168 13.49 11.76 -1.02
N TYR A 169 12.27 11.25 -1.07
CA TYR A 169 12.00 9.89 -1.49
C TYR A 169 12.21 9.80 -3.01
N ARG A 170 13.04 8.86 -3.45
CA ARG A 170 13.19 8.59 -4.88
C ARG A 170 11.89 7.96 -5.38
N ASP A 171 11.21 8.68 -6.28
CA ASP A 171 9.99 8.17 -6.91
C ASP A 171 10.33 6.90 -7.69
N LEU A 172 9.57 5.81 -7.46
CA LEU A 172 9.70 4.61 -8.27
C LEU A 172 9.10 4.85 -9.67
N PRO A 173 9.69 4.26 -10.73
CA PRO A 173 9.02 4.21 -12.02
C PRO A 173 7.65 3.52 -11.92
N PRO A 174 6.61 4.00 -12.62
CA PRO A 174 5.26 3.42 -12.58
C PRO A 174 5.21 1.90 -12.76
N ARG A 175 6.00 1.35 -13.69
CA ARG A 175 6.07 -0.10 -13.91
C ARG A 175 6.63 -0.87 -12.72
N VAL A 176 7.61 -0.31 -12.00
CA VAL A 176 8.17 -0.93 -10.78
C VAL A 176 7.13 -0.94 -9.66
N VAL A 177 6.31 0.11 -9.56
CA VAL A 177 5.18 0.15 -8.61
C VAL A 177 4.19 -0.98 -8.88
N VAL A 178 3.89 -1.27 -10.15
CA VAL A 178 2.98 -2.37 -10.53
C VAL A 178 3.53 -3.72 -10.07
N TYR A 179 4.80 -4.01 -10.33
CA TYR A 179 5.44 -5.26 -9.88
C TYR A 179 5.50 -5.37 -8.36
N LEU A 180 5.90 -4.28 -7.68
CA LEU A 180 5.97 -4.27 -6.22
C LEU A 180 4.59 -4.42 -5.58
N HIS A 181 3.56 -3.80 -6.16
CA HIS A 181 2.17 -4.05 -5.78
C HIS A 181 1.77 -5.51 -6.00
N GLY A 182 2.23 -6.15 -7.09
CA GLY A 182 1.98 -7.57 -7.36
C GLY A 182 2.42 -8.47 -6.21
N TYR A 183 3.64 -8.28 -5.69
CA TYR A 183 4.12 -9.00 -4.51
C TYR A 183 3.24 -8.72 -3.27
N LEU A 184 2.96 -7.45 -2.97
CA LEU A 184 2.15 -7.08 -1.82
C LEU A 184 0.72 -7.64 -1.90
N GLY A 185 0.12 -7.63 -3.09
CA GLY A 185 -1.22 -8.16 -3.33
C GLY A 185 -1.28 -9.68 -3.22
N ALA A 186 -0.27 -10.40 -3.70
CA ALA A 186 -0.17 -11.85 -3.57
C ALA A 186 -0.12 -12.32 -2.11
N VAL A 187 0.48 -11.50 -1.24
CA VAL A 187 0.62 -11.82 0.19
C VAL A 187 -0.58 -11.35 1.00
N PHE A 188 -0.98 -10.08 0.83
CA PHE A 188 -1.90 -9.39 1.74
C PHE A 188 -3.29 -9.13 1.16
N GLY A 189 -3.48 -9.25 -0.16
CA GLY A 189 -4.73 -8.83 -0.81
C GLY A 189 -5.95 -9.61 -0.34
N GLU A 190 -5.87 -10.95 -0.38
CA GLU A 190 -6.95 -11.84 0.07
C GLU A 190 -7.26 -11.65 1.56
N ALA A 191 -6.22 -11.67 2.40
CA ALA A 191 -6.37 -11.47 3.84
C ALA A 191 -6.99 -10.09 4.18
N GLY A 192 -6.61 -9.04 3.44
CA GLY A 192 -7.19 -7.71 3.61
C GLY A 192 -8.70 -7.66 3.33
N MET A 193 -9.15 -8.40 2.30
CA MET A 193 -10.58 -8.51 1.98
C MET A 193 -11.35 -9.31 3.05
N LEU A 194 -10.79 -10.44 3.48
CA LEU A 194 -11.38 -11.29 4.53
C LEU A 194 -11.49 -10.55 5.88
N LEU A 195 -10.47 -9.79 6.27
CA LEU A 195 -10.48 -9.01 7.52
C LEU A 195 -11.54 -7.92 7.53
N LYS A 196 -11.82 -7.30 6.37
CA LYS A 196 -12.92 -6.33 6.25
C LYS A 196 -14.28 -7.01 6.46
N ASP A 197 -14.49 -8.18 5.87
CA ASP A 197 -15.74 -8.91 6.06
C ASP A 197 -15.88 -9.39 7.51
N HIS A 198 -14.79 -9.83 8.15
CA HIS A 198 -14.75 -10.14 9.58
C HIS A 198 -15.06 -8.89 10.44
N ALA A 199 -14.44 -7.75 10.19
CA ALA A 199 -14.67 -6.51 10.95
C ALA A 199 -16.10 -5.96 10.81
N LYS A 200 -16.78 -6.19 9.68
CA LYS A 200 -18.20 -5.85 9.49
C LYS A 200 -19.15 -6.86 10.13
N THR A 201 -18.71 -8.11 10.24
CA THR A 201 -19.53 -9.21 10.76
C THR A 201 -19.44 -9.31 12.29
N ARG A 202 -18.28 -8.99 12.89
CA ARG A 202 -18.05 -9.10 14.34
C ARG A 202 -19.00 -8.25 15.21
N PRO A 203 -19.23 -6.95 14.92
CA PRO A 203 -20.18 -6.15 15.67
C PRO A 203 -21.61 -6.70 15.56
N LYS A 204 -21.97 -7.30 14.41
CA LYS A 204 -23.29 -7.91 14.19
C LYS A 204 -23.46 -9.20 14.99
N LEU A 205 -22.42 -10.02 15.08
CA LEU A 205 -22.42 -11.25 15.87
C LEU A 205 -22.40 -10.94 17.37
N GLU A 206 -21.51 -10.06 17.84
CA GLU A 206 -21.45 -9.61 19.25
C GLU A 206 -22.77 -8.97 19.70
N ALA A 207 -23.44 -8.19 18.84
CA ALA A 207 -24.77 -7.62 19.13
C ALA A 207 -25.88 -8.68 19.14
N THR A 208 -25.77 -9.73 18.31
CA THR A 208 -26.74 -10.83 18.27
C THR A 208 -26.60 -11.71 19.51
N GLU A 209 -25.38 -12.06 19.90
CA GLU A 209 -25.07 -12.81 21.12
C GLU A 209 -25.50 -12.03 22.37
N SER A 210 -25.19 -10.74 22.45
CA SER A 210 -25.63 -9.87 23.56
C SER A 210 -27.16 -9.81 23.64
N ARG A 211 -27.85 -9.70 22.50
CA ARG A 211 -29.32 -9.71 22.45
C ARG A 211 -29.91 -11.07 22.85
N MET A 212 -29.27 -12.18 22.46
CA MET A 212 -29.66 -13.52 22.87
C MET A 212 -29.47 -13.73 24.39
N MET A 213 -28.38 -13.23 24.98
CA MET A 213 -28.16 -13.28 26.43
C MET A 213 -29.20 -12.45 27.18
N VAL A 214 -29.53 -11.24 26.72
CA VAL A 214 -30.58 -10.41 27.33
C VAL A 214 -31.95 -11.11 27.28
N ASN A 215 -32.31 -11.72 26.15
CA ASN A 215 -33.55 -12.48 26.01
C ASN A 215 -33.58 -13.72 26.91
N ALA A 216 -32.47 -14.44 27.02
CA ALA A 216 -32.36 -15.61 27.91
C ALA A 216 -32.52 -15.23 29.39
N VAL A 217 -31.94 -14.10 29.82
CA VAL A 217 -32.14 -13.57 31.18
C VAL A 217 -33.58 -13.09 31.39
N GLY A 218 -34.22 -12.51 30.38
CA GLY A 218 -35.63 -12.11 30.42
C GLY A 218 -36.60 -13.29 30.55
N ALA A 219 -36.25 -14.46 30.01
CA ALA A 219 -37.05 -15.69 30.09
C ALA A 219 -36.92 -16.44 31.43
N LEU A 220 -36.03 -15.99 32.33
CA LEU A 220 -35.88 -16.52 33.69
C LEU A 220 -36.76 -15.80 34.72
N ARG A 221 -37.69 -14.94 34.28
CA ARG A 221 -38.71 -14.27 35.10
C ARG A 221 -40.09 -14.81 34.74
#